data_AF-W1X0R7-F1
#
_entry.id   AF-W1X0R7-F1
#
_cell.length_a   1.000
_cell.length_b   1.000
_cell.length_c   1.000
_cell.angle_alpha   90.00
_cell.angle_beta   90.00
_cell.angle_gamma   90.00
#
_symmetry.space_group_name_H-M   'P 1'
#
loop_
_entity.id
_entity.type
_entity.pdbx_description
1 polymer ?
#
loop_
_entity_poly.entity_id
_entity_poly.type
_entity_poly.pdbx_seq_one_letter_code
_entity_poly.pdbx_strand_id
1 'polypeptide(L)'
;MIERGKFRSLTLINWNGFFARTFDLDELVTTLSGGNGAGKSTTMAAFVTALIPDLTLLHFRNTTEAGATSGSRDKGLHGKLKAGVCYSMLDTINSRHQRVVVGVRLQQVAGRDRKVDIKPFAIQGLPMSVLPTQLVTETLNERQARVLPLNELKDKLEAMEGVQFKQFNSITDYHSLMFDLGIIARRLRSASDRSKFYRLIEASLYGGISSAITRSLRDYLLPENSGVRKAFQDMEAALRENRMTLEAIRVTQSDRDLFKHLISEATNYVAADYMRHANERRVHLDKALEFRRELHTSRQQLAAEQYKHVDMARELAEHNGAEGDLEADYQAASDHLNLVQTALRQQEKIERYEADLDELQIRLEEQNEVVAEAIERQEENEARAEAAELEVDELKSQLADYQQALDVQ
;
A
#
# COMPACT_ATOMS: atom_id res chain seq x y z
N MET A 1 -14.43 -72.83 -8.30
CA MET A 1 -15.84 -72.50 -8.55
C MET A 1 -16.37 -71.87 -7.28
N ILE A 2 -16.88 -70.63 -7.29
CA ILE A 2 -17.38 -69.98 -6.06
C ILE A 2 -18.82 -70.41 -5.85
N GLU A 3 -19.12 -71.07 -4.73
CA GLU A 3 -20.50 -71.41 -4.37
C GLU A 3 -21.27 -70.18 -3.92
N ARG A 4 -22.49 -70.03 -4.44
CA ARG A 4 -23.36 -68.90 -4.10
C ARG A 4 -24.15 -69.21 -2.83
N GLY A 5 -24.39 -68.19 -2.01
CA GLY A 5 -25.29 -68.33 -0.87
C GLY A 5 -26.71 -68.69 -1.31
N LYS A 6 -27.40 -69.50 -0.51
CA LYS A 6 -28.74 -70.02 -0.79
C LYS A 6 -29.70 -69.74 0.37
N PHE A 7 -30.95 -69.43 0.04
CA PHE A 7 -32.05 -69.45 1.00
C PHE A 7 -32.50 -70.90 1.17
N ARG A 8 -32.48 -71.42 2.40
CA ARG A 8 -32.89 -72.81 2.70
C ARG A 8 -34.37 -72.93 2.98
N SER A 9 -34.90 -72.05 3.82
CA SER A 9 -36.29 -72.14 4.24
C SER A 9 -36.81 -70.81 4.78
N LEU A 10 -38.14 -70.68 4.71
CA LEU A 10 -38.91 -69.61 5.33
C LEU A 10 -39.77 -70.20 6.43
N THR A 11 -39.63 -69.72 7.66
CA THR A 11 -40.43 -70.16 8.81
C THR A 11 -41.36 -69.05 9.28
N LEU A 12 -42.66 -69.36 9.34
CA LEU A 12 -43.72 -68.51 9.82
C LEU A 12 -44.27 -69.07 11.13
N ILE A 13 -44.29 -68.23 12.17
CA ILE A 13 -44.85 -68.59 13.48
C ILE A 13 -45.94 -67.58 13.86
N ASN A 14 -47.10 -68.12 14.24
CA ASN A 14 -48.28 -67.41 14.68
C ASN A 14 -48.85 -66.40 13.65
N TRP A 15 -48.72 -66.72 12.37
CA TRP A 15 -49.39 -65.97 11.29
C TRP A 15 -50.83 -66.44 11.13
N ASN A 16 -51.67 -65.61 10.51
CA ASN A 16 -53.05 -65.97 10.21
C ASN A 16 -53.07 -67.14 9.20
N GLY A 17 -53.67 -68.27 9.59
CA GLY A 17 -53.61 -69.53 8.86
C GLY A 17 -52.38 -70.42 9.13
N PHE A 18 -51.35 -69.92 9.83
CA PHE A 18 -50.12 -70.68 10.10
C PHE A 18 -49.66 -70.50 11.56
N PHE A 19 -49.93 -71.49 12.41
CA PHE A 19 -49.43 -71.45 13.79
C PHE A 19 -47.90 -71.68 13.86
N ALA A 20 -47.41 -72.72 13.20
CA ALA A 20 -45.97 -72.94 13.01
C ALA A 20 -45.77 -73.70 11.70
N ARG A 21 -45.15 -73.06 10.72
CA ARG A 21 -44.91 -73.67 9.40
C ARG A 21 -43.56 -73.24 8.84
N THR A 22 -42.75 -74.22 8.45
CA THR A 22 -41.54 -74.03 7.67
C THR A 22 -41.80 -74.45 6.23
N PHE A 23 -41.37 -73.60 5.29
CA PHE A 23 -41.38 -73.85 3.86
C PHE A 23 -39.93 -73.96 3.40
N ASP A 24 -39.51 -75.16 3.02
CA ASP A 24 -38.20 -75.35 2.42
C ASP A 24 -38.18 -74.76 1.01
N LEU A 25 -37.11 -74.05 0.70
CA LEU A 25 -36.87 -73.43 -0.59
C LEU A 25 -35.91 -74.31 -1.36
N ASP A 26 -36.39 -74.78 -2.52
CA ASP A 26 -35.59 -75.54 -3.47
C ASP A 26 -34.53 -74.66 -4.14
N GLU A 27 -33.49 -75.28 -4.70
CA GLU A 27 -32.33 -74.59 -5.26
C GLU A 27 -32.68 -73.73 -6.48
N LEU A 28 -33.73 -74.10 -7.21
CA LEU A 28 -34.14 -73.44 -8.45
C LEU A 28 -35.48 -72.75 -8.32
N VAL A 29 -36.56 -73.51 -8.12
CA VAL A 29 -37.93 -72.96 -8.12
C VAL A 29 -38.77 -73.63 -7.05
N THR A 30 -39.36 -72.82 -6.17
CA THR A 30 -40.35 -73.29 -5.20
C THR A 30 -41.73 -72.74 -5.56
N THR A 31 -42.69 -73.62 -5.83
CA THR A 31 -44.05 -73.24 -6.20
C THR A 31 -44.99 -73.34 -5.00
N LEU A 32 -45.66 -72.23 -4.65
CA LEU A 32 -46.74 -72.22 -3.66
C LEU A 32 -48.06 -72.56 -4.34
N SER A 33 -48.42 -73.85 -4.34
CA SER A 33 -49.70 -74.34 -4.88
C SER A 33 -50.79 -74.36 -3.80
N GLY A 34 -52.01 -73.97 -4.17
CA GLY A 34 -53.17 -73.94 -3.27
C GLY A 34 -54.31 -73.10 -3.82
N GLY A 35 -55.52 -73.29 -3.28
CA GLY A 35 -56.70 -72.50 -3.67
C GLY A 35 -56.61 -71.01 -3.30
N ASN A 36 -57.59 -70.22 -3.73
CA ASN A 36 -57.71 -68.82 -3.29
C ASN A 36 -57.95 -68.78 -1.77
N GLY A 37 -57.23 -67.89 -1.07
CA GLY A 37 -57.31 -67.80 0.40
C GLY A 37 -56.47 -68.82 1.17
N ALA A 38 -55.75 -69.75 0.51
CA ALA A 38 -54.89 -70.75 1.16
C ALA A 38 -53.63 -70.19 1.86
N GLY A 39 -53.47 -68.86 1.91
CA GLY A 39 -52.34 -68.23 2.59
C GLY A 39 -51.09 -68.00 1.73
N LYS A 40 -51.11 -68.29 0.42
CA LYS A 40 -49.97 -68.08 -0.51
C LYS A 40 -49.40 -66.66 -0.43
N SER A 41 -50.27 -65.64 -0.54
CA SER A 41 -49.87 -64.23 -0.43
C SER A 41 -49.41 -63.85 0.98
N THR A 42 -49.83 -64.59 2.01
CA THR A 42 -49.35 -64.40 3.38
C THR A 42 -47.94 -64.95 3.55
N THR A 43 -47.63 -66.10 2.96
CA THR A 43 -46.26 -66.65 2.89
C THR A 43 -45.31 -65.67 2.20
N MET A 44 -45.69 -65.12 1.05
CA MET A 44 -44.88 -64.11 0.36
C MET A 44 -44.75 -62.82 1.17
N ALA A 45 -45.82 -62.37 1.83
CA ALA A 45 -45.75 -61.20 2.70
C ALA A 45 -44.79 -61.41 3.87
N ALA A 46 -44.77 -62.60 4.48
CA ALA A 46 -43.84 -62.94 5.54
C ALA A 46 -42.39 -62.94 5.06
N PHE A 47 -42.12 -63.49 3.87
CA PHE A 47 -40.80 -63.46 3.24
C PHE A 47 -40.29 -62.02 3.05
N VAL A 48 -41.12 -61.17 2.43
CA VAL A 48 -40.78 -59.75 2.18
C VAL A 48 -40.58 -58.98 3.47
N THR A 49 -41.40 -59.26 4.49
CA THR A 49 -41.32 -58.59 5.79
C THR A 49 -40.04 -58.96 6.55
N ALA A 50 -39.57 -60.21 6.44
CA ALA A 50 -38.27 -60.60 6.99
C ALA A 50 -37.10 -59.99 6.22
N LEU A 51 -37.24 -59.82 4.90
CA LEU A 51 -36.21 -59.23 4.05
C LEU A 51 -36.10 -57.70 4.24
N ILE A 52 -37.24 -57.02 4.36
CA ILE A 52 -37.35 -55.55 4.45
C ILE A 52 -38.31 -55.20 5.60
N PRO A 53 -37.82 -55.15 6.85
CA PRO A 53 -38.65 -54.81 8.01
C PRO A 53 -38.93 -53.31 8.14
N ASP A 54 -39.39 -52.67 7.07
CA ASP A 54 -39.67 -51.23 7.04
C ASP A 54 -41.17 -50.98 6.83
N LEU A 55 -41.87 -50.66 7.93
CA LEU A 55 -43.30 -50.36 7.89
C LEU A 55 -43.65 -49.21 6.95
N THR A 56 -42.72 -48.30 6.64
CA THR A 56 -43.00 -47.18 5.71
C THR A 56 -43.19 -47.67 4.27
N LEU A 57 -42.60 -48.82 3.92
CA LEU A 57 -42.60 -49.39 2.58
C LEU A 57 -43.57 -50.56 2.43
N LEU A 58 -43.70 -51.38 3.48
CA LEU A 58 -44.54 -52.58 3.46
C LEU A 58 -46.01 -52.20 3.19
N HIS A 59 -46.48 -52.56 2.01
CA HIS A 59 -47.87 -52.38 1.61
C HIS A 59 -48.29 -53.54 0.72
N PHE A 60 -49.12 -54.42 1.29
CA PHE A 60 -49.60 -55.61 0.60
C PHE A 60 -50.98 -55.34 0.02
N ARG A 61 -51.02 -54.92 -1.24
CA ARG A 61 -52.25 -54.73 -2.02
C ARG A 61 -52.80 -56.06 -2.51
N ASN A 62 -54.11 -56.09 -2.75
CA ASN A 62 -54.71 -57.15 -3.54
C ASN A 62 -54.17 -57.11 -4.97
N THR A 63 -54.05 -58.28 -5.60
CA THR A 63 -53.48 -58.40 -6.95
C THR A 63 -54.28 -57.64 -8.01
N THR A 64 -55.58 -57.44 -7.79
CA THR A 64 -56.48 -56.65 -8.65
C THR A 64 -56.26 -55.14 -8.55
N GLU A 65 -55.52 -54.67 -7.54
CA GLU A 65 -55.23 -53.25 -7.28
C GLU A 65 -53.76 -52.89 -7.57
N ALA A 66 -53.07 -53.74 -8.33
CA ALA A 66 -51.70 -53.50 -8.75
C ALA A 66 -51.61 -52.19 -9.55
N GLY A 67 -51.04 -51.14 -8.94
CA GLY A 67 -50.88 -49.81 -9.53
C GLY A 67 -51.77 -48.69 -8.96
N ALA A 68 -52.69 -49.00 -8.04
CA ALA A 68 -53.52 -47.96 -7.42
C ALA A 68 -52.67 -47.01 -6.56
N THR A 69 -52.78 -45.69 -6.74
CA THR A 69 -52.02 -44.70 -5.92
C THR A 69 -52.66 -44.43 -4.56
N SER A 70 -53.78 -45.10 -4.24
CA SER A 70 -54.49 -44.94 -2.98
C SER A 70 -53.65 -45.49 -1.83
N GLY A 71 -53.14 -44.58 -0.99
CA GLY A 71 -52.59 -44.91 0.32
C GLY A 71 -53.71 -45.32 1.25
N SER A 72 -54.18 -46.57 1.14
CA SER A 72 -55.10 -47.13 2.14
C SER A 72 -54.43 -47.08 3.51
N ARG A 73 -55.16 -46.63 4.54
CA ARG A 73 -54.68 -46.59 5.93
C ARG A 73 -54.25 -47.97 6.43
N ASP A 74 -54.81 -49.04 5.86
CA ASP A 74 -54.42 -50.41 6.17
C ASP A 74 -53.29 -50.88 5.24
N LYS A 75 -52.13 -51.15 5.85
CA LYS A 75 -50.95 -51.69 5.16
C LYS A 75 -51.11 -53.17 4.79
N GLY A 76 -52.19 -53.82 5.22
CA GLY A 76 -52.51 -55.22 4.91
C GLY A 76 -51.69 -56.25 5.69
N LEU A 77 -50.79 -55.81 6.57
CA LEU A 77 -49.95 -56.68 7.40
C LEU A 77 -50.65 -57.09 8.71
N HIS A 78 -51.38 -56.18 9.35
CA HIS A 78 -52.02 -56.44 10.65
C HIS A 78 -52.97 -57.65 10.61
N GLY A 79 -53.85 -57.71 9.61
CA GLY A 79 -54.82 -58.83 9.44
C GLY A 79 -54.19 -60.17 9.01
N LYS A 80 -52.90 -60.17 8.64
CA LYS A 80 -52.15 -61.40 8.33
C LYS A 80 -51.48 -62.02 9.55
N LEU A 81 -51.53 -61.36 10.71
CA LEU A 81 -50.94 -61.82 11.97
C LEU A 81 -52.04 -62.26 12.94
N LYS A 82 -51.70 -63.13 13.90
CA LYS A 82 -52.56 -63.40 15.06
C LYS A 82 -52.13 -62.52 16.25
N ALA A 83 -52.99 -62.49 17.28
CA ALA A 83 -52.65 -61.85 18.55
C ALA A 83 -51.44 -62.55 19.20
N GLY A 84 -50.58 -61.76 19.85
CA GLY A 84 -49.36 -62.23 20.51
C GLY A 84 -48.09 -62.07 19.66
N VAL A 85 -47.07 -62.86 20.01
CA VAL A 85 -45.75 -62.84 19.35
C VAL A 85 -45.82 -63.65 18.05
N CYS A 86 -45.35 -63.06 16.95
CA CYS A 86 -45.25 -63.70 15.65
C CYS A 86 -43.80 -63.63 15.17
N TYR A 87 -43.37 -64.60 14.36
CA TYR A 87 -42.05 -64.60 13.74
C TYR A 87 -42.13 -64.84 12.24
N SER A 88 -41.26 -64.16 11.50
CA SER A 88 -40.88 -64.54 10.14
C SER A 88 -39.37 -64.67 10.08
N MET A 89 -38.86 -65.85 9.71
CA MET A 89 -37.44 -66.16 9.72
C MET A 89 -37.02 -66.77 8.40
N LEU A 90 -35.88 -66.31 7.89
CA LEU A 90 -35.19 -66.82 6.71
C LEU A 90 -33.95 -67.57 7.16
N ASP A 91 -33.93 -68.87 6.91
CA ASP A 91 -32.75 -69.70 7.11
C ASP A 91 -31.90 -69.66 5.83
N THR A 92 -30.65 -69.25 5.95
CA THR A 92 -29.75 -69.04 4.81
C THR A 92 -28.39 -69.68 5.05
N ILE A 93 -27.74 -70.12 3.98
CA ILE A 93 -26.34 -70.53 3.99
C ILE A 93 -25.59 -69.54 3.10
N ASN A 94 -24.58 -68.87 3.66
CA ASN A 94 -23.77 -67.95 2.88
C ASN A 94 -22.74 -68.70 2.00
N SER A 95 -22.03 -67.98 1.13
CA SER A 95 -20.97 -68.56 0.28
C SER A 95 -19.80 -69.16 1.07
N ARG A 96 -19.69 -68.86 2.38
CA ARG A 96 -18.68 -69.42 3.29
C ARG A 96 -19.19 -70.64 4.06
N HIS A 97 -20.33 -71.22 3.66
CA HIS A 97 -20.96 -72.37 4.32
C HIS A 97 -21.38 -72.12 5.78
N GLN A 98 -21.56 -70.86 6.16
CA GLN A 98 -22.06 -70.48 7.47
C GLN A 98 -23.58 -70.37 7.40
N ARG A 99 -24.25 -71.09 8.31
CA ARG A 99 -25.69 -70.96 8.51
C ARG A 99 -25.99 -69.65 9.24
N VAL A 100 -26.83 -68.84 8.62
CA VAL A 100 -27.32 -67.58 9.19
C VAL A 100 -28.83 -67.57 9.12
N VAL A 101 -29.47 -67.36 10.26
CA VAL A 101 -30.92 -67.16 10.33
C VAL A 101 -31.17 -65.68 10.57
N VAL A 102 -31.88 -65.05 9.65
CA VAL A 102 -32.30 -63.65 9.77
C VAL A 102 -33.80 -63.58 9.85
N GLY A 103 -34.34 -62.72 10.69
CA GLY A 103 -35.77 -62.71 10.90
C GLY A 103 -36.27 -61.50 11.64
N VAL A 104 -37.58 -61.45 11.78
CA VAL A 104 -38.29 -60.35 12.39
C VAL A 104 -39.33 -60.90 13.35
N ARG A 105 -39.39 -60.29 14.52
CA ARG A 105 -40.47 -60.52 15.48
C ARG A 105 -41.54 -59.47 15.24
N LEU A 106 -42.75 -59.92 14.97
CA LEU A 106 -43.92 -59.07 14.77
C LEU A 106 -44.88 -59.20 15.95
N GLN A 107 -45.49 -58.11 16.36
CA GLN A 107 -46.51 -58.12 17.41
C GLN A 107 -47.59 -57.08 17.12
N GLN A 108 -48.85 -57.47 17.22
CA GLN A 108 -49.96 -56.52 17.12
C GLN A 108 -49.98 -55.63 18.36
N VAL A 109 -49.99 -54.31 18.15
CA VAL A 109 -50.04 -53.34 19.26
C VAL A 109 -51.51 -53.15 19.67
N ALA A 110 -51.87 -53.64 20.86
CA ALA A 110 -53.22 -53.49 21.39
C ALA A 110 -53.62 -52.01 21.52
N GLY A 111 -54.85 -51.67 21.15
CA GLY A 111 -55.43 -50.33 21.36
C GLY A 111 -54.94 -49.22 20.42
N ARG A 112 -54.11 -49.52 19.42
CA ARG A 112 -53.74 -48.56 18.35
C ARG A 112 -54.16 -49.09 16.99
N ASP A 113 -54.81 -48.23 16.21
CA ASP A 113 -55.45 -48.57 14.93
C ASP A 113 -54.51 -49.33 13.97
N ARG A 114 -54.65 -50.67 13.95
CA ARG A 114 -53.97 -51.65 13.07
C ARG A 114 -52.43 -51.53 13.02
N LYS A 115 -51.79 -51.06 14.09
CA LYS A 115 -50.32 -50.93 14.14
C LYS A 115 -49.63 -52.25 14.51
N VAL A 116 -48.53 -52.55 13.82
CA VAL A 116 -47.68 -53.72 14.08
C VAL A 116 -46.31 -53.24 14.57
N ASP A 117 -45.79 -53.81 15.65
CA ASP A 117 -44.41 -53.65 16.09
C ASP A 117 -43.52 -54.68 15.37
N ILE A 118 -42.38 -54.24 14.84
CA ILE A 118 -41.43 -55.10 14.12
C ILE A 118 -40.05 -54.91 14.73
N LYS A 119 -39.44 -55.99 15.21
CA LYS A 119 -38.05 -56.01 15.68
C LYS A 119 -37.22 -57.01 14.89
N PRO A 120 -36.26 -56.55 14.07
CA PRO A 120 -35.33 -57.42 13.34
C PRO A 120 -34.30 -58.05 14.29
N PHE A 121 -33.88 -59.26 13.95
CA PHE A 121 -32.79 -59.96 14.62
C PHE A 121 -32.05 -60.88 13.64
N ALA A 122 -30.84 -61.27 14.03
CA ALA A 122 -30.04 -62.25 13.31
C ALA A 122 -29.42 -63.24 14.30
N ILE A 123 -29.32 -64.49 13.87
CA ILE A 123 -28.70 -65.60 14.59
C ILE A 123 -27.61 -66.18 13.70
N GLN A 124 -26.40 -66.29 14.23
CA GLN A 124 -25.25 -66.92 13.55
C GLN A 124 -24.77 -68.11 14.36
N GLY A 125 -24.18 -69.10 13.67
CA GLY A 125 -23.59 -70.26 14.34
C GLY A 125 -24.60 -71.30 14.82
N LEU A 126 -25.86 -71.24 14.36
CA LEU A 126 -26.89 -72.19 14.75
C LEU A 126 -26.57 -73.61 14.19
N PRO A 127 -26.49 -74.65 15.03
CA PRO A 127 -26.26 -76.02 14.57
C PRO A 127 -27.34 -76.48 13.59
N MET A 128 -26.96 -77.23 12.56
CA MET A 128 -27.89 -77.71 11.51
C MET A 128 -28.99 -78.63 12.03
N SER A 129 -28.79 -79.26 13.20
CA SER A 129 -29.79 -80.09 13.89
C SER A 129 -30.98 -79.30 14.41
N VAL A 130 -30.82 -78.00 14.69
CA VAL A 130 -31.88 -77.17 15.26
C VAL A 130 -32.72 -76.56 14.14
N LEU A 131 -34.00 -76.90 14.13
CA LEU A 131 -34.97 -76.31 13.19
C LEU A 131 -35.42 -74.92 13.69
N PRO A 132 -35.59 -73.92 12.80
CA PRO A 132 -36.03 -72.58 13.22
C PRO A 132 -37.37 -72.58 13.97
N THR A 133 -38.26 -73.53 13.67
CA THR A 133 -39.52 -73.69 14.40
C THR A 133 -39.30 -74.05 15.88
N GLN A 134 -38.48 -75.07 16.16
CA GLN A 134 -38.16 -75.53 17.52
C GLN A 134 -37.38 -74.49 18.34
N LEU A 135 -36.68 -73.58 17.65
CA LEU A 135 -35.91 -72.52 18.28
C LEU A 135 -36.84 -71.52 18.99
N VAL A 136 -37.92 -71.08 18.33
CA VAL A 136 -38.83 -70.04 18.82
C VAL A 136 -40.11 -70.56 19.49
N THR A 137 -40.39 -71.86 19.40
CA THR A 137 -41.52 -72.48 20.11
C THR A 137 -41.04 -73.34 21.28
N GLU A 138 -41.75 -73.27 22.38
CA GLU A 138 -41.60 -74.15 23.53
C GLU A 138 -42.85 -75.04 23.65
N THR A 139 -42.65 -76.36 23.69
CA THR A 139 -43.75 -77.31 23.90
C THR A 139 -43.97 -77.49 25.39
N LEU A 140 -45.01 -76.85 25.94
CA LEU A 140 -45.36 -76.94 27.36
C LEU A 140 -46.04 -78.29 27.69
N ASN A 141 -46.79 -78.86 26.74
CA ASN A 141 -47.45 -80.18 26.79
C ASN A 141 -47.60 -80.73 25.35
N GLU A 142 -47.96 -82.02 25.16
CA GLU A 142 -48.13 -82.64 23.82
C GLU A 142 -49.07 -81.89 22.86
N ARG A 143 -50.01 -81.09 23.40
CA ARG A 143 -51.02 -80.35 22.60
C ARG A 143 -50.87 -78.83 22.62
N GLN A 144 -49.97 -78.26 23.43
CA GLN A 144 -49.85 -76.81 23.57
C GLN A 144 -48.40 -76.35 23.39
N ALA A 145 -48.19 -75.63 22.28
CA ALA A 145 -46.94 -74.93 22.01
C ALA A 145 -47.11 -73.44 22.33
N ARG A 146 -46.11 -72.89 23.02
CA ARG A 146 -46.00 -71.46 23.33
C ARG A 146 -44.92 -70.84 22.46
N VAL A 147 -45.15 -69.62 22.00
CA VAL A 147 -44.16 -68.86 21.22
C VAL A 147 -43.33 -68.00 22.18
N LEU A 148 -42.01 -68.14 22.12
CA LEU A 148 -41.08 -67.44 23.00
C LEU A 148 -40.93 -65.96 22.58
N PRO A 149 -41.03 -64.98 23.49
CA PRO A 149 -40.66 -63.59 23.19
C PRO A 149 -39.14 -63.45 22.97
N LEU A 150 -38.72 -62.33 22.38
CA LEU A 150 -37.31 -62.10 22.05
C LEU A 150 -36.35 -62.14 23.26
N ASN A 151 -36.84 -61.85 24.47
CA ASN A 151 -36.03 -61.88 25.68
C ASN A 151 -35.71 -63.33 26.07
N GLU A 152 -36.74 -64.18 26.18
CA GLU A 152 -36.57 -65.62 26.44
C GLU A 152 -35.78 -66.32 25.33
N LEU A 153 -35.97 -65.89 24.07
CA LEU A 153 -35.17 -66.39 22.95
C LEU A 153 -33.68 -66.02 23.09
N LYS A 154 -33.38 -64.80 23.55
CA LYS A 154 -32.01 -64.39 23.82
C LYS A 154 -31.38 -65.32 24.86
N ASP A 155 -32.04 -65.49 26.00
CA ASP A 155 -31.51 -66.31 27.10
C ASP A 155 -31.27 -67.77 26.67
N LYS A 156 -32.17 -68.33 25.85
CA LYS A 156 -32.02 -69.67 25.26
C LYS A 156 -30.84 -69.78 24.29
N LEU A 157 -30.56 -68.73 23.52
CA LEU A 157 -29.46 -68.73 22.54
C LEU A 157 -28.09 -68.47 23.18
N GLU A 158 -28.04 -67.65 24.24
CA GLU A 158 -26.81 -67.42 25.02
C GLU A 158 -26.38 -68.69 25.77
N ALA A 159 -27.32 -69.59 26.09
CA ALA A 159 -27.02 -70.91 26.65
C ALA A 159 -26.41 -71.90 25.63
N MET A 160 -26.48 -71.61 24.33
CA MET A 160 -25.89 -72.45 23.28
C MET A 160 -24.49 -71.96 22.92
N GLU A 161 -23.48 -72.81 23.09
CA GLU A 161 -22.10 -72.46 22.77
C GLU A 161 -21.93 -72.17 21.27
N GLY A 162 -21.28 -71.03 20.96
CA GLY A 162 -20.97 -70.62 19.58
C GLY A 162 -22.12 -69.94 18.82
N VAL A 163 -23.31 -69.80 19.42
CA VAL A 163 -24.44 -69.10 18.79
C VAL A 163 -24.38 -67.61 19.12
N GLN A 164 -24.39 -66.76 18.09
CA GLN A 164 -24.45 -65.31 18.27
C GLN A 164 -25.84 -64.81 17.91
N PHE A 165 -26.51 -64.18 18.89
CA PHE A 165 -27.79 -63.54 18.68
C PHE A 165 -27.66 -62.01 18.74
N LYS A 166 -28.16 -61.33 17.71
CA LYS A 166 -28.12 -59.86 17.61
C LYS A 166 -29.51 -59.33 17.31
N GLN A 167 -30.02 -58.46 18.18
CA GLN A 167 -31.23 -57.67 17.91
C GLN A 167 -30.85 -56.31 17.36
N PHE A 168 -31.65 -55.79 16.43
CA PHE A 168 -31.41 -54.50 15.80
C PHE A 168 -32.50 -53.50 16.16
N ASN A 169 -32.08 -52.33 16.63
CA ASN A 169 -32.99 -51.19 16.79
C ASN A 169 -33.09 -50.36 15.50
N SER A 170 -32.06 -50.39 14.66
CA SER A 170 -32.04 -49.74 13.35
C SER A 170 -32.11 -50.75 12.22
N ILE A 171 -32.97 -50.49 11.24
CA ILE A 171 -33.09 -51.27 10.00
C ILE A 171 -31.78 -51.21 9.19
N THR A 172 -31.05 -50.09 9.27
CA THR A 172 -29.76 -49.92 8.56
C THR A 172 -28.72 -50.92 9.02
N ASP A 173 -28.69 -51.23 10.32
CA ASP A 173 -27.69 -52.12 10.91
C ASP A 173 -28.04 -53.58 10.59
N TYR A 174 -29.34 -53.90 10.58
CA TYR A 174 -29.85 -55.18 10.11
C TYR A 174 -29.45 -55.45 8.65
N HIS A 175 -29.68 -54.49 7.75
CA HIS A 175 -29.30 -54.64 6.35
C HIS A 175 -27.79 -54.60 6.11
N SER A 176 -27.04 -53.86 6.93
CA SER A 176 -25.57 -53.89 6.91
C SER A 176 -25.04 -55.29 7.24
N LEU A 177 -25.55 -55.91 8.30
CA LEU A 177 -25.16 -57.27 8.66
C LEU A 177 -25.54 -58.28 7.55
N MET A 178 -26.75 -58.19 7.00
CA MET A 178 -27.18 -59.06 5.90
C MET A 178 -26.28 -58.91 4.66
N PHE A 179 -25.78 -57.71 4.39
CA PHE A 179 -24.87 -57.46 3.28
C PHE A 179 -23.48 -58.06 3.55
N ASP A 180 -22.94 -57.86 4.76
CA ASP A 180 -21.62 -58.37 5.13
C ASP A 180 -21.58 -59.90 5.15
N LEU A 181 -22.71 -60.54 5.49
CA LEU A 181 -22.87 -61.99 5.46
C LEU A 181 -23.25 -62.54 4.07
N GLY A 182 -23.44 -61.68 3.06
CA GLY A 182 -23.73 -62.08 1.69
C GLY A 182 -25.15 -62.58 1.43
N ILE A 183 -26.12 -62.19 2.27
CA ILE A 183 -27.55 -62.56 2.12
C ILE A 183 -28.24 -61.62 1.13
N ILE A 184 -27.88 -60.33 1.13
CA ILE A 184 -28.42 -59.33 0.20
C ILE A 184 -27.34 -58.85 -0.77
N ALA A 185 -27.72 -58.68 -2.04
CA ALA A 185 -26.79 -58.29 -3.11
C ALA A 185 -26.41 -56.80 -3.12
N ARG A 186 -27.17 -55.93 -2.44
CA ARG A 186 -26.97 -54.47 -2.45
C ARG A 186 -26.93 -53.91 -1.04
N ARG A 187 -26.04 -52.94 -0.80
CA ARG A 187 -26.01 -52.16 0.45
C ARG A 187 -27.23 -51.24 0.53
N LEU A 188 -28.03 -51.37 1.58
CA LEU A 188 -29.20 -50.54 1.82
C LEU A 188 -28.92 -49.52 2.93
N ARG A 189 -28.18 -48.46 2.61
CA ARG A 189 -27.77 -47.45 3.61
C ARG A 189 -28.89 -46.47 3.91
N SER A 190 -29.64 -46.07 2.90
CA SER A 190 -30.67 -45.04 3.01
C SER A 190 -32.09 -45.59 2.82
N ALA A 191 -33.10 -44.81 3.24
CA ALA A 191 -34.50 -45.12 2.94
C ALA A 191 -34.79 -45.15 1.43
N SER A 192 -34.06 -44.36 0.63
CA SER A 192 -34.15 -44.38 -0.83
C SER A 192 -33.70 -45.73 -1.40
N ASP A 193 -32.56 -46.25 -0.91
CA ASP A 193 -32.06 -47.57 -1.32
C ASP A 193 -33.04 -48.69 -0.96
N ARG A 194 -33.61 -48.63 0.25
CA ARG A 194 -34.65 -49.56 0.69
C ARG A 194 -35.90 -49.46 -0.18
N SER A 195 -36.33 -48.25 -0.54
CA SER A 195 -37.49 -48.03 -1.42
C SER A 195 -37.27 -48.62 -2.80
N LYS A 196 -36.09 -48.38 -3.40
CA LYS A 196 -35.69 -48.98 -4.68
C LYS A 196 -35.69 -50.50 -4.59
N PHE A 197 -35.13 -51.06 -3.51
CA PHE A 197 -35.06 -52.52 -3.34
C PHE A 197 -36.44 -53.14 -3.14
N TYR A 198 -37.29 -52.54 -2.31
CA TYR A 198 -38.67 -52.95 -2.12
C TYR A 198 -39.45 -52.93 -3.43
N ARG A 199 -39.35 -51.87 -4.23
CA ARG A 199 -40.03 -51.78 -5.54
C ARG A 199 -39.61 -52.86 -6.53
N LEU A 200 -38.34 -53.28 -6.51
CA LEU A 200 -37.88 -54.41 -7.33
C LEU A 200 -38.56 -55.71 -6.91
N ILE A 201 -38.62 -55.96 -5.60
CA ILE A 201 -39.30 -57.14 -5.06
C ILE A 201 -40.80 -57.06 -5.34
N GLU A 202 -41.44 -55.91 -5.11
CA GLU A 202 -42.85 -55.66 -5.40
C GLU A 202 -43.19 -55.93 -6.87
N ALA A 203 -42.38 -55.44 -7.81
CA ALA A 203 -42.55 -55.71 -9.23
C ALA A 203 -42.48 -57.22 -9.56
N SER A 204 -41.59 -57.96 -8.89
CA SER A 204 -41.49 -59.42 -9.06
C SER A 204 -42.69 -60.17 -8.46
N LEU A 205 -43.32 -59.64 -7.40
CA LEU A 205 -44.46 -60.26 -6.71
C LEU A 205 -45.77 -60.10 -7.47
N TYR A 206 -46.03 -58.88 -7.97
CA TYR A 206 -47.26 -58.59 -8.72
C TYR A 206 -47.14 -58.96 -10.20
N GLY A 207 -45.91 -59.09 -10.70
CA GLY A 207 -45.64 -59.36 -12.11
C GLY A 207 -45.83 -58.11 -12.99
N GLY A 208 -45.31 -58.18 -14.21
CA GLY A 208 -45.41 -57.11 -15.20
C GLY A 208 -44.31 -56.05 -15.12
N ILE A 209 -44.38 -55.05 -16.01
CA ILE A 209 -43.40 -53.97 -16.11
C ILE A 209 -43.78 -52.87 -15.11
N SER A 210 -42.98 -52.71 -14.06
CA SER A 210 -43.19 -51.63 -13.10
C SER A 210 -42.89 -50.27 -13.71
N SER A 211 -43.91 -49.42 -13.87
CA SER A 211 -43.78 -48.06 -14.38
C SER A 211 -42.84 -47.18 -13.56
N ALA A 212 -42.75 -47.42 -12.24
CA ALA A 212 -41.84 -46.73 -11.34
C ALA A 212 -40.37 -47.08 -11.62
N ILE A 213 -40.09 -48.34 -11.97
CA ILE A 213 -38.74 -48.78 -12.38
C ILE A 213 -38.43 -48.20 -13.76
N THR A 214 -39.34 -48.32 -14.73
CA THR A 214 -39.14 -47.81 -16.10
C THR A 214 -38.83 -46.32 -16.14
N ARG A 215 -39.52 -45.50 -15.32
CA ARG A 215 -39.28 -44.05 -15.25
C ARG A 215 -37.90 -43.68 -14.69
N SER A 216 -37.28 -44.56 -13.91
CA SER A 216 -36.00 -44.31 -13.23
C SER A 216 -34.98 -45.43 -13.46
N LEU A 217 -35.00 -46.05 -14.65
CA LEU A 217 -34.12 -47.18 -15.03
C LEU A 217 -32.63 -46.88 -14.79
N ARG A 218 -32.22 -45.63 -15.07
CA ARG A 218 -30.88 -45.11 -14.79
C ARG A 218 -30.46 -45.41 -13.36
N ASP A 219 -31.33 -45.15 -12.39
CA ASP A 219 -31.03 -45.24 -10.97
C ASP A 219 -30.94 -46.68 -10.43
N TYR A 220 -31.43 -47.66 -11.22
CA TYR A 220 -31.34 -49.09 -10.90
C TYR A 220 -30.16 -49.77 -11.59
N LEU A 221 -29.78 -49.30 -12.78
CA LEU A 221 -28.79 -49.96 -13.63
C LEU A 221 -27.41 -49.30 -13.55
N LEU A 222 -27.34 -47.96 -13.48
CA LEU A 222 -26.09 -47.24 -13.52
C LEU A 222 -25.57 -47.00 -12.09
N PRO A 223 -24.40 -47.55 -11.73
CA PRO A 223 -23.81 -47.31 -10.42
C PRO A 223 -23.33 -45.85 -10.31
N GLU A 224 -23.57 -45.24 -9.15
CA GLU A 224 -22.98 -43.94 -8.83
C GLU A 224 -21.50 -44.10 -8.51
N ASN A 225 -20.64 -43.71 -9.45
CA ASN A 225 -19.19 -43.71 -9.25
C ASN A 225 -18.76 -42.47 -8.45
N SER A 226 -18.78 -42.60 -7.12
CA SER A 226 -18.34 -41.53 -6.19
C SER A 226 -16.89 -41.08 -6.42
N GLY A 227 -16.04 -41.97 -6.95
CA GLY A 227 -14.66 -41.64 -7.33
C GLY A 227 -14.55 -40.54 -8.38
N VAL A 228 -15.49 -40.49 -9.34
CA VAL A 228 -15.49 -39.44 -10.38
C VAL A 228 -15.76 -38.08 -9.75
N ARG A 229 -16.80 -37.98 -8.90
CA ARG A 229 -17.13 -36.73 -8.21
C ARG A 229 -15.98 -36.23 -7.34
N LYS A 230 -15.33 -37.14 -6.60
CA LYS A 230 -14.17 -36.79 -5.77
C LYS A 230 -12.99 -36.29 -6.62
N ALA A 231 -12.67 -36.98 -7.72
CA ALA A 231 -11.59 -36.57 -8.62
C ALA A 231 -11.82 -35.17 -9.22
N PHE A 232 -13.07 -34.83 -9.57
CA PHE A 232 -13.40 -33.48 -10.03
C PHE A 232 -13.22 -32.42 -8.94
N GLN A 233 -13.61 -32.71 -7.69
CA GLN A 233 -13.41 -31.79 -6.56
C GLN A 233 -11.92 -31.55 -6.28
N ASP A 234 -11.13 -32.62 -6.28
CA ASP A 234 -9.68 -32.55 -6.06
C ASP A 234 -9.00 -31.76 -7.20
N MET A 235 -9.44 -31.95 -8.45
CA MET A 235 -8.96 -31.20 -9.61
C MET A 235 -9.35 -29.71 -9.53
N GLU A 236 -10.59 -29.40 -9.14
CA GLU A 236 -11.05 -28.02 -9.00
C GLU A 236 -10.24 -27.27 -7.92
N ALA A 237 -9.96 -27.92 -6.80
CA ALA A 237 -9.10 -27.37 -5.75
C ALA A 237 -7.68 -27.08 -6.28
N ALA A 238 -7.07 -28.03 -6.99
CA ALA A 238 -5.75 -27.87 -7.57
C ALA A 238 -5.70 -26.76 -8.65
N LEU A 239 -6.74 -26.62 -9.46
CA LEU A 239 -6.84 -25.54 -10.45
C LEU A 239 -6.97 -24.16 -9.77
N ARG A 240 -7.74 -24.08 -8.68
CA ARG A 240 -7.90 -22.84 -7.91
C ARG A 240 -6.58 -22.42 -7.27
N GLU A 241 -5.85 -23.37 -6.70
CA GLU A 241 -4.53 -23.12 -6.11
C GLU A 241 -3.52 -22.65 -7.16
N ASN A 242 -3.46 -23.32 -8.32
CA ASN A 242 -2.61 -22.90 -9.44
C ASN A 242 -2.96 -21.48 -9.94
N ARG A 243 -4.23 -21.11 -9.94
CA ARG A 243 -4.64 -19.75 -10.31
C ARG A 243 -4.12 -18.71 -9.31
N MET A 244 -4.20 -18.99 -8.02
CA MET A 244 -3.69 -18.10 -6.98
C MET A 244 -2.16 -17.96 -7.03
N THR A 245 -1.44 -19.06 -7.29
CA THR A 245 0.02 -19.00 -7.43
C THR A 245 0.44 -18.23 -8.68
N LEU A 246 -0.25 -18.40 -9.80
CA LEU A 246 -0.03 -17.59 -11.01
C LEU A 246 -0.25 -16.10 -10.76
N GLU A 247 -1.29 -15.74 -9.99
CA GLU A 247 -1.57 -14.35 -9.64
C GLU A 247 -0.50 -13.77 -8.71
N ALA A 248 -0.05 -14.53 -7.71
CA ALA A 248 1.07 -14.14 -6.85
C ALA A 248 2.39 -13.98 -7.63
N ILE A 249 2.67 -14.86 -8.59
CA ILE A 249 3.83 -14.74 -9.49
C ILE A 249 3.72 -13.46 -10.32
N ARG A 250 2.52 -13.13 -10.82
CA ARG A 250 2.32 -11.91 -11.61
C ARG A 250 2.55 -10.64 -10.78
N VAL A 251 2.06 -10.59 -9.54
CA VAL A 251 2.28 -9.45 -8.64
C VAL A 251 3.76 -9.31 -8.28
N THR A 252 4.43 -10.41 -7.93
CA THR A 252 5.86 -10.38 -7.62
C THR A 252 6.72 -9.97 -8.83
N GLN A 253 6.32 -10.33 -10.06
CA GLN A 253 6.95 -9.83 -11.28
C GLN A 253 6.75 -8.33 -11.46
N SER A 254 5.52 -7.81 -11.28
CA SER A 254 5.28 -6.37 -11.38
C SER A 254 6.03 -5.57 -10.33
N ASP A 255 6.13 -6.08 -9.10
CA ASP A 255 6.89 -5.44 -8.03
C ASP A 255 8.38 -5.40 -8.36
N ARG A 256 8.93 -6.51 -8.88
CA ARG A 256 10.32 -6.58 -9.34
C ARG A 256 10.61 -5.57 -10.43
N ASP A 257 9.72 -5.42 -11.41
CA ASP A 257 9.90 -4.45 -12.49
C ASP A 257 9.83 -3.01 -11.97
N LEU A 258 8.91 -2.72 -11.03
CA LEU A 258 8.84 -1.44 -10.34
C LEU A 258 10.16 -1.12 -9.62
N PHE A 259 10.71 -2.07 -8.84
CA PHE A 259 11.99 -1.89 -8.16
C PHE A 259 13.14 -1.65 -9.14
N LYS A 260 13.18 -2.39 -10.25
CA LYS A 260 14.19 -2.21 -11.28
C LYS A 260 14.13 -0.80 -11.88
N HIS A 261 12.93 -0.30 -12.18
CA HIS A 261 12.74 1.06 -12.67
C HIS A 261 13.14 2.11 -11.63
N LEU A 262 12.73 1.93 -10.37
CA LEU A 262 13.09 2.85 -9.29
C LEU A 262 14.61 2.95 -9.09
N ILE A 263 15.31 1.82 -9.11
CA ILE A 263 16.78 1.80 -9.02
C ILE A 263 17.40 2.55 -10.19
N SER A 264 16.91 2.34 -11.41
CA SER A 264 17.40 3.04 -12.60
C SER A 264 17.20 4.56 -12.50
N GLU A 265 16.00 5.01 -12.13
CA GLU A 265 15.69 6.43 -11.99
C GLU A 265 16.45 7.09 -10.83
N ALA A 266 16.55 6.41 -9.69
CA ALA A 266 17.35 6.91 -8.56
C ALA A 266 18.83 7.05 -8.94
N THR A 267 19.39 6.09 -9.69
CA THR A 267 20.77 6.17 -10.17
C THR A 267 20.96 7.34 -11.13
N ASN A 268 20.02 7.54 -12.06
CA ASN A 268 20.04 8.68 -12.98
C ASN A 268 19.93 10.01 -12.25
N TYR A 269 19.05 10.11 -11.25
CA TYR A 269 18.87 11.32 -10.45
C TYR A 269 20.14 11.69 -9.68
N VAL A 270 20.76 10.72 -9.00
CA VAL A 270 22.03 10.94 -8.28
C VAL A 270 23.15 11.33 -9.25
N ALA A 271 23.22 10.71 -10.43
CA ALA A 271 24.20 11.08 -11.45
C ALA A 271 23.97 12.52 -11.96
N ALA A 272 22.72 12.93 -12.18
CA ALA A 272 22.37 14.28 -12.60
C ALA A 272 22.70 15.33 -11.52
N ASP A 273 22.41 15.02 -10.25
CA ASP A 273 22.73 15.89 -9.12
C ASP A 273 24.25 16.06 -8.93
N TYR A 274 25.00 14.96 -9.05
CA TYR A 274 26.46 15.00 -9.05
C TYR A 274 27.02 15.89 -10.17
N MET A 275 26.51 15.73 -11.40
CA MET A 275 26.92 16.56 -12.55
C MET A 275 26.55 18.03 -12.36
N ARG A 276 25.38 18.32 -11.77
CA ARG A 276 24.99 19.68 -11.42
C ARG A 276 25.97 20.31 -10.45
N HIS A 277 26.29 19.65 -9.34
CA HIS A 277 27.25 20.15 -8.36
C HIS A 277 28.69 20.24 -8.91
N ALA A 278 29.08 19.35 -9.82
CA ALA A 278 30.35 19.48 -10.54
C ALA A 278 30.38 20.73 -11.43
N ASN A 279 29.29 21.02 -12.15
CA ASN A 279 29.17 22.21 -12.99
C ASN A 279 29.10 23.50 -12.17
N GLU A 280 28.33 23.53 -11.08
CA GLU A 280 28.28 24.69 -10.16
C GLU A 280 29.68 24.99 -9.60
N ARG A 281 30.42 23.96 -9.14
CA ARG A 281 31.81 24.12 -8.71
C ARG A 281 32.70 24.67 -9.80
N ARG A 282 32.55 24.20 -11.05
CA ARG A 282 33.30 24.73 -12.20
C ARG A 282 33.02 26.22 -12.41
N VAL A 283 31.75 26.63 -12.41
CA VAL A 283 31.36 28.04 -12.56
C VAL A 283 31.94 28.90 -11.44
N HIS A 284 31.92 28.43 -10.18
CA HIS A 284 32.52 29.15 -9.07
C HIS A 284 34.05 29.28 -9.22
N LEU A 285 34.73 28.24 -9.67
CA LEU A 285 36.17 28.27 -9.95
C LEU A 285 36.50 29.25 -11.09
N ASP A 286 35.72 29.24 -12.18
CA ASP A 286 35.91 30.16 -13.30
C ASP A 286 35.77 31.62 -12.85
N LYS A 287 34.73 31.93 -12.07
CA LYS A 287 34.55 33.28 -11.47
C LYS A 287 35.70 33.66 -10.54
N ALA A 288 36.18 32.73 -9.71
CA ALA A 288 37.32 33.00 -8.82
C ALA A 288 38.61 33.28 -9.62
N LEU A 289 38.82 32.59 -10.74
CA LEU A 289 39.94 32.85 -11.65
C LEU A 289 39.82 34.21 -12.34
N GLU A 290 38.61 34.62 -12.72
CA GLU A 290 38.32 35.93 -13.30
C GLU A 290 38.63 37.06 -12.30
N PHE A 291 38.07 37.01 -11.08
CA PHE A 291 38.41 37.97 -10.03
C PHE A 291 39.91 38.02 -9.70
N ARG A 292 40.59 36.86 -9.75
CA ARG A 292 42.03 36.82 -9.55
C ARG A 292 42.77 37.55 -10.68
N ARG A 293 42.33 37.43 -11.93
CA ARG A 293 42.91 38.16 -13.07
C ARG A 293 42.68 39.66 -12.93
N GLU A 294 41.45 40.08 -12.60
CA GLU A 294 41.11 41.50 -12.37
C GLU A 294 41.93 42.11 -11.22
N LEU A 295 42.14 41.37 -10.13
CA LEU A 295 42.99 41.83 -9.04
C LEU A 295 44.44 41.99 -9.50
N HIS A 296 44.96 41.08 -10.32
CA HIS A 296 46.31 41.18 -10.87
C HIS A 296 46.46 42.37 -11.80
N THR A 297 45.50 42.61 -12.69
CA THR A 297 45.54 43.76 -13.61
C THR A 297 45.41 45.08 -12.84
N SER A 298 44.50 45.16 -11.87
CA SER A 298 44.36 46.33 -11.00
C SER A 298 45.64 46.62 -10.21
N ARG A 299 46.31 45.58 -9.67
CA ARG A 299 47.62 45.73 -9.01
C ARG A 299 48.70 46.22 -9.96
N GLN A 300 48.74 45.74 -11.19
CA GLN A 300 49.69 46.23 -12.21
C GLN A 300 49.44 47.70 -12.56
N GLN A 301 48.17 48.09 -12.75
CA GLN A 301 47.79 49.48 -12.99
C GLN A 301 48.17 50.37 -11.81
N LEU A 302 47.89 49.95 -10.58
CA LEU A 302 48.27 50.68 -9.38
C LEU A 302 49.78 50.89 -9.30
N ALA A 303 50.57 49.85 -9.59
CA ALA A 303 52.03 49.96 -9.60
C ALA A 303 52.53 50.94 -10.69
N ALA A 304 51.91 50.93 -11.87
CA ALA A 304 52.24 51.86 -12.95
C ALA A 304 51.86 53.31 -12.59
N GLU A 305 50.70 53.53 -12.00
CA GLU A 305 50.28 54.86 -11.52
C GLU A 305 51.15 55.34 -10.36
N GLN A 306 51.57 54.47 -9.44
CA GLN A 306 52.54 54.81 -8.41
C GLN A 306 53.86 55.29 -9.01
N TYR A 307 54.36 54.62 -10.05
CA TYR A 307 55.57 55.06 -10.75
C TYR A 307 55.38 56.45 -11.40
N LYS A 308 54.27 56.66 -12.13
CA LYS A 308 53.94 57.97 -12.71
C LYS A 308 53.79 59.06 -11.65
N HIS A 309 53.20 58.77 -10.50
CA HIS A 309 53.07 59.72 -9.41
C HIS A 309 54.43 60.15 -8.85
N VAL A 310 55.41 59.23 -8.77
CA VAL A 310 56.78 59.57 -8.36
C VAL A 310 57.45 60.47 -9.39
N ASP A 311 57.33 60.15 -10.67
CA ASP A 311 57.89 60.97 -11.75
C ASP A 311 57.24 62.36 -11.79
N MET A 312 55.91 62.44 -11.70
CA MET A 312 55.19 63.72 -11.66
C MET A 312 55.53 64.54 -10.41
N ALA A 313 55.72 63.90 -9.25
CA ALA A 313 56.17 64.58 -8.04
C ALA A 313 57.60 65.15 -8.20
N ARG A 314 58.46 64.45 -8.97
CA ARG A 314 59.79 64.94 -9.31
C ARG A 314 59.71 66.13 -10.29
N GLU A 315 58.94 66.02 -11.36
CA GLU A 315 58.74 67.13 -12.31
C GLU A 315 58.16 68.36 -11.62
N LEU A 316 57.18 68.20 -10.72
CA LEU A 316 56.66 69.30 -9.91
C LEU A 316 57.73 69.93 -9.01
N ALA A 317 58.63 69.14 -8.44
CA ALA A 317 59.74 69.68 -7.64
C ALA A 317 60.73 70.47 -8.51
N GLU A 318 61.03 69.99 -9.72
CA GLU A 318 61.89 70.69 -10.68
C GLU A 318 61.23 72.00 -11.15
N HIS A 319 59.92 71.99 -11.44
CA HIS A 319 59.16 73.19 -11.81
C HIS A 319 59.05 74.20 -10.66
N ASN A 320 58.75 73.76 -9.44
CA ASN A 320 58.74 74.65 -8.27
C ASN A 320 60.11 75.28 -8.03
N GLY A 321 61.20 74.53 -8.26
CA GLY A 321 62.56 75.08 -8.19
C GLY A 321 62.79 76.17 -9.25
N ALA A 322 62.43 75.90 -10.50
CA ALA A 322 62.54 76.87 -11.59
C ALA A 322 61.65 78.11 -11.39
N GLU A 323 60.43 77.94 -10.88
CA GLU A 323 59.55 79.05 -10.50
C GLU A 323 60.19 79.90 -9.40
N GLY A 324 60.80 79.28 -8.39
CA GLY A 324 61.55 80.01 -7.34
C GLY A 324 62.72 80.82 -7.88
N ASP A 325 63.49 80.27 -8.84
CA ASP A 325 64.58 80.98 -9.51
C ASP A 325 64.05 82.17 -10.34
N LEU A 326 62.96 81.96 -11.09
CA LEU A 326 62.29 83.01 -11.87
C LEU A 326 61.68 84.11 -10.98
N GLU A 327 61.12 83.77 -9.83
CA GLU A 327 60.63 84.73 -8.85
C GLU A 327 61.78 85.57 -8.29
N ALA A 328 62.93 84.96 -7.99
CA ALA A 328 64.12 85.69 -7.56
C ALA A 328 64.64 86.65 -8.63
N ASP A 329 64.69 86.21 -9.90
CA ASP A 329 65.07 87.06 -11.03
C ASP A 329 64.06 88.20 -11.24
N TYR A 330 62.75 87.94 -11.12
CA TYR A 330 61.71 88.95 -11.19
C TYR A 330 61.86 89.99 -10.07
N GLN A 331 62.11 89.53 -8.84
CA GLN A 331 62.36 90.40 -7.69
C GLN A 331 63.57 91.31 -7.94
N ALA A 332 64.69 90.73 -8.43
CA ALA A 332 65.89 91.49 -8.76
C ALA A 332 65.65 92.52 -9.89
N ALA A 333 64.92 92.14 -10.94
CA ALA A 333 64.54 93.06 -12.02
C ALA A 333 63.63 94.19 -11.52
N SER A 334 62.70 93.88 -10.62
CA SER A 334 61.83 94.88 -9.97
C SER A 334 62.64 95.86 -9.11
N ASP A 335 63.62 95.36 -8.35
CA ASP A 335 64.54 96.19 -7.57
C ASP A 335 65.39 97.09 -8.49
N HIS A 336 65.90 96.55 -9.61
CA HIS A 336 66.59 97.35 -10.63
C HIS A 336 65.70 98.42 -11.25
N LEU A 337 64.43 98.10 -11.56
CA LEU A 337 63.47 99.08 -12.08
C LEU A 337 63.23 100.19 -11.06
N ASN A 338 63.07 99.86 -9.78
CA ASN A 338 62.90 100.85 -8.70
C ASN A 338 64.12 101.78 -8.60
N LEU A 339 65.33 101.24 -8.72
CA LEU A 339 66.55 102.04 -8.78
C LEU A 339 66.56 103.00 -9.98
N VAL A 340 66.22 102.52 -11.18
CA VAL A 340 66.17 103.35 -12.39
C VAL A 340 65.09 104.44 -12.28
N GLN A 341 63.90 104.12 -11.78
CA GLN A 341 62.85 105.12 -11.53
C GLN A 341 63.27 106.16 -10.48
N THR A 342 64.08 105.77 -9.51
CA THR A 342 64.63 106.70 -8.51
C THR A 342 65.70 107.60 -9.13
N ALA A 343 66.57 107.05 -9.98
CA ALA A 343 67.55 107.81 -10.75
C ALA A 343 66.88 108.81 -11.71
N LEU A 344 65.80 108.41 -12.40
CA LEU A 344 65.03 109.31 -13.28
C LEU A 344 64.41 110.47 -12.49
N ARG A 345 63.82 110.19 -11.32
CA ARG A 345 63.30 111.25 -10.43
C ARG A 345 64.39 112.19 -9.93
N GLN A 346 65.61 111.69 -9.70
CA GLN A 346 66.74 112.56 -9.38
C GLN A 346 67.17 113.41 -10.58
N GLN A 347 67.16 112.86 -11.78
CA GLN A 347 67.46 113.59 -13.01
C GLN A 347 66.44 114.72 -13.26
N GLU A 348 65.14 114.45 -13.16
CA GLU A 348 64.09 115.48 -13.24
C GLU A 348 64.27 116.58 -12.18
N LYS A 349 64.80 116.22 -11.01
CA LYS A 349 65.08 117.17 -9.93
C LYS A 349 66.29 118.04 -10.24
N ILE A 350 67.32 117.48 -10.90
CA ILE A 350 68.48 118.24 -11.39
C ILE A 350 68.04 119.24 -12.47
N GLU A 351 67.24 118.81 -13.45
CA GLU A 351 66.74 119.70 -14.51
C GLU A 351 65.91 120.87 -13.95
N ARG A 352 65.11 120.63 -12.90
CA ARG A 352 64.41 121.71 -12.19
C ARG A 352 65.38 122.67 -11.50
N TYR A 353 66.41 122.15 -10.83
CA TYR A 353 67.41 123.00 -10.20
C TYR A 353 68.24 123.80 -11.21
N GLU A 354 68.50 123.27 -12.40
CA GLU A 354 69.12 124.02 -13.49
C GLU A 354 68.22 125.17 -13.96
N ALA A 355 66.92 124.90 -14.17
CA ALA A 355 65.96 125.96 -14.52
C ALA A 355 65.80 127.04 -13.42
N ASP A 356 65.79 126.63 -12.14
CA ASP A 356 65.74 127.56 -11.01
C ASP A 356 67.02 128.44 -10.94
N LEU A 357 68.19 127.90 -11.30
CA LEU A 357 69.44 128.65 -11.36
C LEU A 357 69.43 129.70 -12.50
N ASP A 358 68.89 129.33 -13.67
CA ASP A 358 68.74 130.28 -14.78
C ASP A 358 67.78 131.43 -14.43
N GLU A 359 66.66 131.15 -13.75
CA GLU A 359 65.75 132.20 -13.27
C GLU A 359 66.42 133.10 -12.21
N LEU A 360 67.17 132.50 -11.28
CA LEU A 360 67.92 133.25 -10.27
C LEU A 360 68.98 134.15 -10.89
N GLN A 361 69.63 133.71 -11.96
CA GLN A 361 70.63 134.51 -12.67
C GLN A 361 70.01 135.76 -13.30
N ILE A 362 68.84 135.65 -13.93
CA ILE A 362 68.10 136.80 -14.46
C ILE A 362 67.73 137.78 -13.33
N ARG A 363 67.21 137.28 -12.21
CA ARG A 363 66.89 138.14 -11.04
C ARG A 363 68.11 138.82 -10.44
N LEU A 364 69.28 138.18 -10.50
CA LEU A 364 70.53 138.74 -10.01
C LEU A 364 71.00 139.89 -10.91
N GLU A 365 70.87 139.73 -12.23
CA GLU A 365 71.14 140.79 -13.22
C GLU A 365 70.21 141.99 -13.00
N GLU A 366 68.90 141.76 -12.82
CA GLU A 366 67.92 142.81 -12.49
C GLU A 366 68.27 143.54 -11.18
N GLN A 367 68.64 142.83 -10.12
CA GLN A 367 69.07 143.48 -8.87
C GLN A 367 70.37 144.26 -9.03
N ASN A 368 71.29 143.80 -9.88
CA ASN A 368 72.57 144.48 -10.08
C ASN A 368 72.40 145.83 -10.81
N GLU A 369 71.44 145.91 -11.75
CA GLU A 369 71.05 147.19 -12.36
C GLU A 369 70.49 148.18 -11.33
N VAL A 370 69.63 147.71 -10.42
CA VAL A 370 69.07 148.54 -9.33
C VAL A 370 70.17 149.04 -8.39
N VAL A 371 71.16 148.20 -8.09
CA VAL A 371 72.32 148.59 -7.26
C VAL A 371 73.18 149.63 -7.99
N ALA A 372 73.43 149.47 -9.29
CA ALA A 372 74.20 150.44 -10.08
C ALA A 372 73.52 151.82 -10.11
N GLU A 373 72.19 151.85 -10.29
CA GLU A 373 71.42 153.10 -10.28
C GLU A 373 71.40 153.77 -8.88
N ALA A 374 71.45 152.97 -7.81
CA ALA A 374 71.58 153.50 -6.44
C ALA A 374 72.98 154.08 -6.17
N ILE A 375 74.03 153.51 -6.76
CA ILE A 375 75.41 154.03 -6.66
C ILE A 375 75.54 155.38 -7.39
N GLU A 376 74.99 155.52 -8.60
CA GLU A 376 75.00 156.82 -9.31
C GLU A 376 74.29 157.93 -8.51
N ARG A 377 73.14 157.63 -7.89
CA ARG A 377 72.45 158.58 -6.99
C ARG A 377 73.27 158.93 -5.74
N GLN A 378 74.11 158.00 -5.26
CA GLN A 378 75.00 158.25 -4.11
C GLN A 378 76.11 159.23 -4.50
N GLU A 379 76.74 159.04 -5.67
CA GLU A 379 77.80 159.92 -6.18
C GLU A 379 77.31 161.36 -6.42
N GLU A 380 76.09 161.53 -6.94
CA GLU A 380 75.49 162.87 -7.08
C GLU A 380 75.27 163.57 -5.72
N ASN A 381 74.90 162.81 -4.69
CA ASN A 381 74.71 163.34 -3.35
C ASN A 381 76.04 163.70 -2.66
N GLU A 382 77.09 162.91 -2.87
CA GLU A 382 78.44 163.21 -2.36
C GLU A 382 79.00 164.48 -2.99
N ALA A 383 78.88 164.64 -4.32
CA ALA A 383 79.31 165.85 -5.01
C ALA A 383 78.58 167.12 -4.51
N ARG A 384 77.30 166.99 -4.15
CA ARG A 384 76.51 168.10 -3.58
C ARG A 384 76.92 168.42 -2.14
N ALA A 385 77.35 167.42 -1.37
CA ALA A 385 77.83 167.62 -0.01
C ALA A 385 79.20 168.32 0.01
N GLU A 386 80.13 167.91 -0.85
CA GLU A 386 81.46 168.55 -0.97
C GLU A 386 81.36 170.02 -1.39
N ALA A 387 80.45 170.36 -2.31
CA ALA A 387 80.21 171.74 -2.72
C ALA A 387 79.68 172.62 -1.57
N ALA A 388 78.84 172.07 -0.70
CA ALA A 388 78.31 172.80 0.45
C ALA A 388 79.37 172.97 1.57
N GLU A 389 80.27 172.00 1.74
CA GLU A 389 81.36 172.08 2.72
C GLU A 389 82.38 173.17 2.35
N LEU A 390 82.77 173.24 1.07
CA LEU A 390 83.72 174.23 0.55
C LEU A 390 83.27 175.68 0.76
N GLU A 391 81.98 175.97 0.60
CA GLU A 391 81.48 177.34 0.74
C GLU A 391 81.37 177.78 2.21
N VAL A 392 81.09 176.85 3.13
CA VAL A 392 81.10 177.11 4.58
C VAL A 392 82.51 177.46 5.06
N ASP A 393 83.54 176.83 4.51
CA ASP A 393 84.93 177.11 4.86
C ASP A 393 85.43 178.45 4.27
N GLU A 394 84.91 178.85 3.09
CA GLU A 394 85.15 180.19 2.54
C GLU A 394 84.57 181.29 3.46
N LEU A 395 83.37 181.08 4.00
CA LEU A 395 82.74 182.00 4.95
C LEU A 395 83.49 182.07 6.29
N LYS A 396 84.14 180.97 6.74
CA LYS A 396 84.98 180.99 7.94
C LYS A 396 86.28 181.76 7.72
N SER A 397 86.90 181.69 6.54
CA SER A 397 88.14 182.41 6.24
C SER A 397 87.88 183.93 6.21
N GLN A 398 86.78 184.36 5.61
CA GLN A 398 86.40 185.77 5.54
C GLN A 398 86.09 186.36 6.92
N LEU A 399 85.51 185.57 7.83
CA LEU A 399 85.23 185.99 9.20
C LEU A 399 86.52 186.11 10.04
N ALA A 400 87.51 185.24 9.78
CA ALA A 400 88.81 185.27 10.46
C ALA A 400 89.62 186.52 10.06
N ASP A 401 89.59 186.91 8.79
CA ASP A 401 90.26 188.13 8.30
C ASP A 401 89.61 189.40 8.87
N TYR A 402 88.29 189.42 9.05
CA TYR A 402 87.57 190.53 9.69
C TYR A 402 87.94 190.69 11.18
N GLN A 403 88.22 189.58 11.87
CA GLN A 403 88.57 189.59 13.29
C GLN A 403 90.01 190.08 13.53
N GLN A 404 90.95 189.79 12.62
CA GLN A 404 92.36 190.15 12.77
C GLN A 404 92.63 191.65 12.50
N ALA A 405 91.78 192.32 11.70
CA ALA A 405 91.89 193.76 11.47
C ALA A 405 91.36 194.61 12.64
N LEU A 406 90.47 194.06 13.48
CA LEU A 406 89.88 194.78 14.61
C LEU A 406 90.85 194.93 15.81
N ASP A 407 91.93 194.14 15.87
CA ASP A 407 92.89 194.15 16.99
C ASP A 407 94.07 195.13 16.79
N VAL A 408 94.12 195.90 15.68
CA VAL A 408 95.26 196.80 15.34
C VAL A 408 94.90 198.30 15.30
N GLN A 409 93.66 198.70 15.55
CA GLN A 409 93.25 200.12 15.58
C GLN A 409 92.26 200.41 16.70
#